data_AF-A0A355AXL5-F1
#
_entry.id   AF-A0A355AXL5-F1
#
_cell.length_a   1.000
_cell.length_b   1.000
_cell.length_c   1.000
_cell.angle_alpha   90.00
_cell.angle_beta   90.00
_cell.angle_gamma   90.00
#
_symmetry.space_group_name_H-M   'P 1'
#
loop_
_entity.id
_entity.type
_entity.pdbx_description
1 polymer ?
#
loop_
_entity_poly.entity_id
_entity_poly.type
_entity_poly.pdbx_seq_one_letter_code
_entity_poly.pdbx_strand_id
1 'polypeptide(L)'
;AFYQREDARQLVFRAYVPEPVVQVHGAFELKMGNVHPQARLNIEGDGKVSEERIDGLFRRVTGNSGKSALTLRWVFPKQVHYRFTAIGDTGGDLELAWVLKRSQQLGADFMLHLGDYYYQPVDTERTTVHLEQSSLPVFSAIGNHDFHNPFGGPDPQDFIQQIGPRNSTFTLGNIQFINLDTAVDHLPVSAGKRGQLLQHIQPLATNPDVGDYVVFAHRPITDPRPVKTRPSDHSVEGLR
;
A
#
# COMPACT_ATOMS: atom_id res chain seq x y z
N ALA A 1 3.43 -7.95 -3.92
CA ALA A 1 1.97 -8.11 -4.09
C ALA A 1 1.51 -9.26 -3.20
N PHE A 2 0.26 -9.25 -2.72
CA PHE A 2 -0.34 -10.37 -1.98
C PHE A 2 -1.43 -11.05 -2.82
N TYR A 3 -1.67 -12.35 -2.60
CA TYR A 3 -2.53 -13.22 -3.40
C TYR A 3 -3.87 -13.56 -2.72
N GLN A 4 -4.98 -13.43 -3.46
CA GLN A 4 -6.29 -13.97 -3.11
C GLN A 4 -6.87 -14.74 -4.32
N ARG A 5 -7.51 -15.87 -4.06
CA ARG A 5 -8.12 -16.72 -5.09
C ARG A 5 -9.58 -16.30 -5.31
N GLU A 6 -9.94 -15.83 -6.51
CA GLU A 6 -11.35 -15.51 -6.84
C GLU A 6 -12.13 -16.79 -7.20
N ASP A 7 -11.48 -17.72 -7.91
CA ASP A 7 -11.99 -19.07 -8.21
C ASP A 7 -10.83 -20.06 -8.52
N ALA A 8 -11.14 -21.29 -8.98
CA ALA A 8 -10.12 -22.31 -9.22
C ALA A 8 -9.02 -21.90 -10.23
N ARG A 9 -9.20 -20.85 -11.05
CA ARG A 9 -8.30 -20.46 -12.14
C ARG A 9 -7.79 -19.02 -12.11
N GLN A 10 -8.48 -18.11 -11.42
CA GLN A 10 -8.09 -16.69 -11.39
C GLN A 10 -7.32 -16.31 -10.13
N LEU A 11 -6.09 -15.83 -10.34
CA LEU A 11 -5.26 -15.27 -9.26
C LEU A 11 -5.49 -13.75 -9.19
N VAL A 12 -5.93 -13.25 -8.03
CA VAL A 12 -6.10 -11.81 -7.77
C VAL A 12 -4.98 -11.37 -6.85
N PHE A 13 -4.26 -10.34 -7.25
CA PHE A 13 -3.19 -9.77 -6.47
C PHE A 13 -3.42 -8.29 -6.20
N ARG A 14 -2.96 -7.81 -5.05
CA ARG A 14 -2.89 -6.37 -4.77
C ARG A 14 -1.44 -5.89 -4.81
N ALA A 15 -1.16 -4.85 -5.60
CA ALA A 15 0.14 -4.20 -5.61
C ALA A 15 0.32 -3.33 -4.35
N TYR A 16 1.47 -3.47 -3.68
CA TYR A 16 1.87 -2.64 -2.53
C TYR A 16 2.96 -1.63 -2.88
N VAL A 17 3.26 -1.53 -4.17
CA VAL A 17 4.27 -0.66 -4.74
C VAL A 17 3.70 -0.09 -6.05
N PRO A 18 4.08 1.12 -6.47
CA PRO A 18 3.55 1.75 -7.68
C PRO A 18 3.99 1.04 -8.96
N GLU A 19 5.13 0.37 -8.93
CA GLU A 19 5.71 -0.34 -10.07
C GLU A 19 5.87 -1.84 -9.77
N PRO A 20 4.76 -2.61 -9.68
CA PRO A 20 4.82 -4.00 -9.28
C PRO A 20 5.53 -4.87 -10.32
N VAL A 21 6.23 -5.89 -9.83
CA VAL A 21 6.91 -6.91 -10.62
C VAL A 21 6.35 -8.27 -10.24
N VAL A 22 6.04 -9.09 -11.25
CA VAL A 22 5.55 -10.46 -11.08
C VAL A 22 6.33 -11.39 -12.01
N GLN A 23 6.79 -12.51 -11.49
CA GLN A 23 7.32 -13.61 -12.30
C GLN A 23 6.23 -14.66 -12.49
N VAL A 24 5.97 -15.03 -13.74
CA VAL A 24 4.97 -16.03 -14.10
C VAL A 24 5.61 -17.20 -14.85
N HIS A 25 5.04 -18.39 -14.67
CA HIS A 25 5.52 -19.65 -15.23
C HIS A 25 4.39 -20.41 -15.92
N GLY A 26 4.65 -20.96 -17.10
CA GLY A 26 3.67 -21.68 -17.91
C GLY A 26 2.55 -20.76 -18.44
N ALA A 27 1.38 -21.34 -18.68
CA ALA A 27 0.18 -20.58 -19.03
C ALA A 27 -0.39 -19.88 -17.79
N PHE A 28 -0.77 -18.61 -17.93
CA PHE A 28 -1.25 -17.81 -16.80
C PHE A 28 -2.42 -16.90 -17.17
N GLU A 29 -3.26 -16.66 -16.17
CA GLU A 29 -4.25 -15.59 -16.10
C GLU A 29 -4.08 -14.87 -14.77
N LEU A 30 -3.72 -13.59 -14.83
CA LEU A 30 -3.35 -12.77 -13.68
C LEU A 30 -4.25 -11.54 -13.60
N LYS A 31 -4.88 -11.32 -12.45
CA LYS A 31 -5.55 -10.06 -12.10
C LYS A 31 -4.73 -9.35 -11.02
N MET A 32 -4.28 -8.12 -11.29
CA MET A 32 -3.49 -7.29 -10.37
C MET A 32 -4.22 -5.96 -10.13
N GLY A 33 -4.66 -5.71 -8.91
CA GLY A 33 -5.25 -4.45 -8.46
C GLY A 33 -4.23 -3.46 -7.92
N ASN A 34 -4.69 -2.24 -7.67
CA ASN A 34 -3.90 -1.12 -7.14
C ASN A 34 -2.77 -0.65 -8.08
N VAL A 35 -2.96 -0.81 -9.40
CA VAL A 35 -2.01 -0.37 -10.44
C VAL A 35 -2.54 0.89 -11.13
N HIS A 36 -1.80 1.99 -11.05
CA HIS A 36 -2.22 3.27 -11.60
C HIS A 36 -2.59 3.16 -13.10
N PRO A 37 -3.71 3.71 -13.63
CA PRO A 37 -4.16 3.48 -15.02
C PRO A 37 -3.13 3.85 -16.10
N GLN A 38 -2.25 4.81 -15.81
CA GLN A 38 -1.18 5.23 -16.72
C GLN A 38 0.07 4.33 -16.70
N ALA A 39 0.18 3.39 -15.75
CA ALA A 39 1.30 2.45 -15.70
C ALA A 39 1.23 1.49 -16.90
N ARG A 40 2.39 1.29 -17.54
CA ARG A 40 2.54 0.48 -18.76
C ARG A 40 3.23 -0.83 -18.45
N LEU A 41 2.74 -1.92 -19.04
CA LEU A 41 3.35 -3.23 -18.91
C LEU A 41 4.62 -3.35 -19.77
N ASN A 42 5.74 -3.61 -19.10
CA ASN A 42 6.99 -4.07 -19.69
C ASN A 42 7.14 -5.57 -19.44
N ILE A 43 7.65 -6.28 -20.45
CA ILE A 43 7.79 -7.74 -20.45
C ILE A 43 9.27 -8.07 -20.67
N GLU A 44 9.83 -8.89 -19.80
CA GLU A 44 11.21 -9.38 -19.91
C GLU A 44 11.20 -10.92 -19.93
N GLY A 45 11.81 -11.51 -20.97
CA GLY A 45 11.87 -12.96 -21.20
C GLY A 45 11.27 -13.38 -22.55
N ASP A 46 11.37 -14.67 -22.86
CA ASP A 46 11.01 -15.25 -24.18
C ASP A 46 9.52 -15.64 -24.30
N GLY A 47 8.74 -15.45 -23.23
CA GLY A 47 7.31 -15.72 -23.20
C GLY A 47 6.49 -14.69 -23.99
N LYS A 48 5.18 -14.92 -24.07
CA LYS A 48 4.25 -14.02 -24.76
C LYS A 48 3.06 -13.67 -23.88
N VAL A 49 2.78 -12.37 -23.77
CA VAL A 49 1.48 -11.87 -23.30
C VAL A 49 0.52 -11.83 -24.49
N SER A 50 -0.64 -12.48 -24.36
CA SER A 50 -1.69 -12.47 -25.39
C SER A 50 -2.59 -11.24 -25.28
N GLU A 51 -2.85 -10.78 -24.05
CA GLU A 51 -3.76 -9.67 -23.79
C GLU A 51 -3.42 -9.00 -22.45
N GLU A 52 -3.56 -7.67 -22.40
CA GLU A 52 -3.71 -6.89 -21.18
C GLU A 52 -5.00 -6.07 -21.27
N ARG A 53 -5.87 -6.19 -20.26
CA ARG A 53 -7.04 -5.32 -20.07
C ARG A 53 -6.86 -4.45 -18.84
N ILE A 54 -7.25 -3.18 -18.97
CA ILE A 54 -7.19 -2.17 -17.92
C ILE A 54 -8.63 -1.83 -17.51
N ASP A 55 -8.93 -1.94 -16.22
CA ASP A 55 -10.23 -1.63 -15.64
C ASP A 55 -10.03 -0.91 -14.30
N GLY A 56 -10.11 0.42 -14.32
CA GLY A 56 -9.71 1.25 -13.18
C GLY A 56 -8.27 0.94 -12.74
N LEU A 57 -8.12 0.53 -11.48
CA LEU A 57 -6.82 0.12 -10.90
C LEU A 57 -6.44 -1.34 -11.17
N PHE A 58 -7.30 -2.10 -11.84
CA PHE A 58 -7.04 -3.50 -12.16
C PHE A 58 -6.36 -3.67 -13.51
N ARG A 59 -5.46 -4.65 -13.56
CA ARG A 59 -4.82 -5.21 -14.75
C ARG A 59 -5.18 -6.67 -14.85
N ARG A 60 -5.76 -7.08 -15.97
CA ARG A 60 -5.98 -8.49 -16.29
C ARG A 60 -5.05 -8.87 -17.44
N VAL A 61 -4.13 -9.78 -17.18
CA VAL A 61 -3.11 -10.19 -18.16
C VAL A 61 -3.18 -11.69 -18.36
N THR A 62 -3.25 -12.09 -19.63
CA THR A 62 -3.18 -13.49 -20.04
C THR A 62 -1.94 -13.73 -20.89
N GLY A 63 -1.35 -14.91 -20.77
CA GLY A 63 -0.19 -15.26 -21.58
C GLY A 63 0.38 -16.63 -21.27
N ASN A 64 1.57 -16.86 -21.82
CA ASN A 64 2.33 -18.07 -21.59
C ASN A 64 3.83 -17.74 -21.55
N SER A 65 4.51 -18.11 -20.46
CA SER A 65 5.94 -17.90 -20.31
C SER A 65 6.80 -18.92 -21.07
N GLY A 66 6.18 -19.96 -21.66
CA GLY A 66 6.86 -21.06 -22.31
C GLY A 66 7.59 -21.96 -21.32
N LYS A 67 8.85 -22.25 -21.60
CA LYS A 67 9.72 -23.10 -20.74
C LYS A 67 10.47 -22.29 -19.67
N SER A 68 10.49 -20.97 -19.79
CA SER A 68 11.23 -20.05 -18.92
C SER A 68 10.27 -19.21 -18.07
N ALA A 69 10.77 -18.50 -17.07
CA ALA A 69 9.98 -17.48 -16.39
C ALA A 69 9.77 -16.27 -17.31
N LEU A 70 8.61 -15.62 -17.22
CA LEU A 70 8.35 -14.31 -17.82
C LEU A 70 8.23 -13.29 -16.69
N THR A 71 8.97 -12.19 -16.78
CA THR A 71 8.86 -11.10 -15.80
C THR A 71 7.94 -10.02 -16.37
N LEU A 72 6.85 -9.76 -15.65
CA LEU A 72 5.88 -8.70 -15.92
C LEU A 72 6.17 -7.54 -14.97
N ARG A 73 6.43 -6.35 -15.52
CA ARG A 73 6.69 -5.13 -14.75
C ARG A 73 5.78 -4.02 -15.20
N TRP A 74 4.97 -3.48 -14.31
CA TRP A 74 4.23 -2.26 -14.60
C TRP A 74 5.08 -1.06 -14.21
N VAL A 75 5.29 -0.14 -15.16
CA VAL A 75 6.13 1.05 -14.98
C VAL A 75 5.22 2.27 -14.99
N PHE A 76 5.26 3.06 -13.92
CA PHE A 76 4.53 4.32 -13.84
C PHE A 76 5.33 5.39 -14.59
N PRO A 77 4.68 6.30 -15.36
CA PRO A 77 5.41 7.30 -16.13
C PRO A 77 6.37 8.12 -15.26
N LYS A 78 7.58 8.32 -15.77
CA LYS A 78 8.54 9.23 -15.14
C LYS A 78 7.99 10.66 -15.20
N GLN A 79 7.95 11.31 -14.05
CA GLN A 79 7.51 12.69 -13.91
C GLN A 79 8.60 13.53 -13.25
N VAL A 80 8.58 14.84 -13.50
CA VAL A 80 9.48 15.78 -12.80
C VAL A 80 9.10 15.89 -11.32
N HIS A 81 7.80 15.80 -11.03
CA HIS A 81 7.24 15.80 -9.68
C HIS A 81 6.19 14.71 -9.57
N TYR A 82 6.14 14.05 -8.42
CA TYR A 82 5.05 13.17 -8.02
C TYR A 82 4.24 13.87 -6.93
N ARG A 83 2.91 13.81 -7.02
CA ARG A 83 1.99 14.35 -6.02
C ARG A 83 1.30 13.20 -5.31
N PHE A 84 1.26 13.26 -3.98
CA PHE A 84 0.48 12.31 -3.19
C PHE A 84 -0.26 13.03 -2.07
N THR A 85 -1.33 12.41 -1.60
CA THR A 85 -2.02 12.82 -0.36
C THR A 85 -1.67 11.86 0.76
N ALA A 86 -1.54 12.36 1.98
CA ALA A 86 -1.38 11.54 3.18
C ALA A 86 -2.55 11.81 4.15
N ILE A 87 -3.23 10.74 4.58
CA ILE A 87 -4.38 10.83 5.50
C ILE A 87 -4.53 9.51 6.25
N GLY A 88 -4.98 9.55 7.51
CA GLY A 88 -5.34 8.36 8.30
C GLY A 88 -6.67 8.59 9.02
N ASP A 89 -7.07 7.63 9.84
CA ASP A 89 -8.23 7.75 10.75
C ASP A 89 -9.54 8.05 10.00
N THR A 90 -9.69 7.51 8.78
CA THR A 90 -10.89 7.75 7.97
C THR A 90 -12.03 6.82 8.32
N GLY A 91 -11.76 5.69 8.98
CA GLY A 91 -12.70 4.57 8.92
C GLY A 91 -12.83 4.03 7.50
N GLY A 92 -13.82 3.15 7.30
CA GLY A 92 -13.90 2.34 6.09
C GLY A 92 -14.95 2.77 5.10
N ASP A 93 -15.66 3.89 5.33
CA ASP A 93 -16.82 4.26 4.52
C ASP A 93 -16.78 5.70 3.95
N LEU A 94 -17.68 6.58 4.38
CA LEU A 94 -17.97 7.85 3.69
C LEU A 94 -16.76 8.79 3.65
N GLU A 95 -16.03 8.88 4.75
CA GLU A 95 -14.81 9.65 4.86
C GLU A 95 -13.73 9.09 3.94
N LEU A 96 -13.53 7.77 3.91
CA LEU A 96 -12.60 7.11 2.99
C LEU A 96 -12.96 7.41 1.52
N ALA A 97 -14.23 7.24 1.15
CA ALA A 97 -14.72 7.53 -0.19
C ALA A 97 -14.52 9.02 -0.57
N TRP A 98 -14.78 9.91 0.38
CA TRP A 98 -14.59 11.34 0.20
C TRP A 98 -13.12 11.71 -0.01
N VAL A 99 -12.20 11.18 0.81
CA VAL A 99 -10.77 11.50 0.69
C VAL A 99 -10.20 10.96 -0.62
N LEU A 100 -10.59 9.77 -1.06
CA LEU A 100 -10.16 9.18 -2.33
C LEU A 100 -10.53 10.09 -3.50
N LYS A 101 -11.80 10.52 -3.54
CA LYS A 101 -12.29 11.46 -4.56
C LYS A 101 -11.60 12.82 -4.47
N ARG A 102 -11.38 13.32 -3.25
CA ARG A 102 -10.72 14.61 -3.04
C ARG A 102 -9.26 14.58 -3.51
N SER A 103 -8.53 13.52 -3.22
CA SER A 103 -7.14 13.33 -3.67
C SER A 103 -7.03 13.32 -5.19
N GLN A 104 -7.96 12.67 -5.88
CA GLN A 104 -8.04 12.72 -7.35
C GLN A 104 -8.27 14.14 -7.86
N GLN A 105 -9.20 14.89 -7.26
CA GLN A 105 -9.47 16.28 -7.66
C GLN A 105 -8.26 17.21 -7.46
N LEU A 106 -7.42 16.91 -6.47
CA LEU A 106 -6.17 17.63 -6.21
C LEU A 106 -5.03 17.18 -7.15
N GLY A 107 -5.29 16.23 -8.04
CA GLY A 107 -4.32 15.72 -9.00
C GLY A 107 -3.21 14.91 -8.35
N ALA A 108 -3.51 14.17 -7.28
CA ALA A 108 -2.56 13.20 -6.72
C ALA A 108 -2.37 12.02 -7.68
N ASP A 109 -1.15 11.49 -7.75
CA ASP A 109 -0.80 10.26 -8.46
C ASP A 109 -1.13 9.01 -7.63
N PHE A 110 -1.06 9.12 -6.30
CA PHE A 110 -1.39 8.05 -5.35
C PHE A 110 -1.72 8.63 -3.97
N MET A 111 -2.24 7.78 -3.09
CA MET A 111 -2.50 8.11 -1.68
C MET A 111 -1.62 7.25 -0.76
N LEU A 112 -1.08 7.88 0.28
CA LEU A 112 -0.55 7.22 1.46
C LEU A 112 -1.64 7.24 2.54
N HIS A 113 -2.19 6.09 2.89
CA HIS A 113 -3.12 6.00 4.01
C HIS A 113 -2.37 5.65 5.29
N LEU A 114 -2.61 6.38 6.38
CA LEU A 114 -1.86 6.27 7.63
C LEU A 114 -2.54 5.33 8.63
N GLY A 115 -3.26 4.32 8.14
CA GLY A 115 -3.99 3.35 8.97
C GLY A 115 -5.30 3.86 9.58
N ASP A 116 -5.90 3.00 10.40
CA ASP A 116 -7.19 3.16 11.07
C ASP A 116 -8.38 3.28 10.10
N TYR A 117 -8.56 2.20 9.35
CA TYR A 117 -9.73 1.96 8.50
C TYR A 117 -10.91 1.38 9.27
N TYR A 118 -10.69 0.74 10.43
CA TYR A 118 -11.72 -0.09 11.05
C TYR A 118 -12.19 0.46 12.39
N TYR A 119 -13.25 1.27 12.37
CA TYR A 119 -13.95 1.75 13.57
C TYR A 119 -15.31 1.07 13.78
N GLN A 120 -15.86 0.41 12.76
CA GLN A 120 -17.18 -0.19 12.76
C GLN A 120 -17.17 -1.58 12.09
N PRO A 121 -18.10 -2.49 12.42
CA PRO A 121 -18.15 -3.83 11.82
C PRO A 121 -18.23 -3.85 10.29
N VAL A 122 -18.87 -2.86 9.69
CA VAL A 122 -19.06 -2.75 8.23
C VAL A 122 -17.82 -2.26 7.49
N ASP A 123 -16.81 -1.74 8.20
CA ASP A 123 -15.67 -1.09 7.58
C ASP A 123 -14.78 -2.07 6.80
N THR A 124 -14.69 -3.34 7.21
CA THR A 124 -13.87 -4.34 6.50
C THR A 124 -14.31 -4.50 5.04
N GLU A 125 -15.60 -4.71 4.82
CA GLU A 125 -16.17 -4.87 3.47
C GLU A 125 -16.10 -3.56 2.68
N ARG A 126 -16.52 -2.46 3.29
CA ARG A 126 -16.60 -1.15 2.63
C ARG A 126 -15.23 -0.60 2.26
N THR A 127 -14.22 -0.81 3.10
CA THR A 127 -12.85 -0.40 2.80
C THR A 127 -12.37 -1.04 1.52
N THR A 128 -12.52 -2.36 1.39
CA THR A 128 -12.08 -3.08 0.18
C THR A 128 -12.82 -2.57 -1.05
N VAL A 129 -14.14 -2.38 -0.97
CA VAL A 129 -14.94 -1.82 -2.07
C VAL A 129 -14.43 -0.43 -2.49
N HIS A 130 -14.23 0.48 -1.54
CA HIS A 130 -13.77 1.84 -1.86
C HIS A 130 -12.35 1.86 -2.41
N LEU A 131 -11.45 1.01 -1.89
CA LEU A 131 -10.08 0.90 -2.40
C LEU A 131 -10.01 0.29 -3.82
N GLU A 132 -10.89 -0.65 -4.14
CA GLU A 132 -10.98 -1.26 -5.47
C GLU A 132 -11.59 -0.32 -6.51
N GLN A 133 -12.58 0.49 -6.09
CA GLN A 133 -13.25 1.49 -6.94
C GLN A 133 -12.51 2.83 -7.01
N SER A 134 -11.44 2.99 -6.23
CA SER A 134 -10.60 4.19 -6.25
C SER A 134 -10.05 4.46 -7.64
N SER A 135 -9.90 5.74 -7.99
CA SER A 135 -9.22 6.18 -9.20
C SER A 135 -7.70 6.27 -9.04
N LEU A 136 -7.21 6.18 -7.80
CA LEU A 136 -5.79 6.31 -7.43
C LEU A 136 -5.33 5.10 -6.62
N PRO A 137 -4.11 4.59 -6.85
CA PRO A 137 -3.51 3.61 -5.97
C PRO A 137 -3.39 4.13 -4.55
N VAL A 138 -3.60 3.24 -3.58
CA VAL A 138 -3.47 3.52 -2.15
C VAL A 138 -2.44 2.59 -1.53
N PHE A 139 -1.45 3.17 -0.84
CA PHE A 139 -0.45 2.45 -0.08
C PHE A 139 -0.63 2.76 1.40
N SER A 140 -0.83 1.72 2.21
CA SER A 140 -1.35 1.88 3.56
C SER A 140 -0.33 1.48 4.61
N ALA A 141 -0.15 2.35 5.61
CA ALA A 141 0.35 1.97 6.92
C ALA A 141 -0.76 1.33 7.75
N ILE A 142 -0.36 0.74 8.87
CA ILE A 142 -1.25 0.06 9.80
C ILE A 142 -1.42 0.91 11.04
N GLY A 143 -2.67 1.14 11.42
CA GLY A 143 -3.04 1.81 12.65
C GLY A 143 -3.45 0.85 13.77
N ASN A 144 -3.66 1.38 14.97
CA ASN A 144 -3.98 0.54 16.11
C ASN A 144 -5.39 -0.04 16.06
N HIS A 145 -6.37 0.69 15.51
CA HIS A 145 -7.72 0.19 15.34
C HIS A 145 -7.81 -0.88 14.24
N ASP A 146 -6.84 -0.94 13.32
CA ASP A 146 -6.80 -1.99 12.30
C ASP A 146 -6.56 -3.40 12.87
N PHE A 147 -5.95 -3.51 14.06
CA PHE A 147 -5.70 -4.79 14.75
C PHE A 147 -6.41 -4.95 16.10
N HIS A 148 -6.70 -3.85 16.80
CA HIS A 148 -7.24 -3.88 18.17
C HIS A 148 -8.67 -3.33 18.25
N ASN A 149 -9.49 -3.61 17.23
CA ASN A 149 -10.87 -3.14 17.20
C ASN A 149 -11.74 -3.89 18.23
N PRO A 150 -12.47 -3.18 19.12
CA PRO A 150 -13.36 -3.78 20.12
C PRO A 150 -14.53 -4.58 19.53
N PHE A 151 -14.83 -4.41 18.25
CA PHE A 151 -15.89 -5.13 17.53
C PHE A 151 -15.42 -6.46 16.90
N GLY A 152 -14.17 -6.87 17.15
CA GLY A 152 -13.58 -8.05 16.53
C GLY A 152 -13.14 -7.74 15.10
N GLY A 153 -12.17 -6.83 14.97
CA GLY A 153 -11.60 -6.43 13.68
C GLY A 153 -11.07 -7.61 12.86
N PRO A 154 -10.85 -7.43 11.55
CA PRO A 154 -10.40 -8.50 10.68
C PRO A 154 -9.08 -9.09 11.17
N ASP A 155 -8.82 -10.35 10.83
CA ASP A 155 -7.54 -10.99 11.16
C ASP A 155 -6.41 -10.06 10.67
N PRO A 156 -5.38 -9.78 11.47
CA PRO A 156 -4.22 -9.03 11.01
C PRO A 156 -3.66 -9.52 9.67
N GLN A 157 -3.84 -10.81 9.37
CA GLN A 157 -3.52 -11.37 8.07
C GLN A 157 -4.42 -10.82 6.96
N ASP A 158 -5.74 -10.68 7.16
CA ASP A 158 -6.70 -10.12 6.19
C ASP A 158 -6.35 -8.69 5.81
N PHE A 159 -5.97 -7.85 6.78
CA PHE A 159 -5.44 -6.51 6.48
C PHE A 159 -4.22 -6.60 5.54
N ILE A 160 -3.28 -7.49 5.85
CA ILE A 160 -2.08 -7.71 5.03
C ILE A 160 -2.43 -8.26 3.65
N GLN A 161 -3.56 -8.96 3.49
CA GLN A 161 -3.98 -9.50 2.19
C GLN A 161 -4.68 -8.45 1.32
N GLN A 162 -5.54 -7.63 1.94
CA GLN A 162 -6.49 -6.80 1.24
C GLN A 162 -6.08 -5.32 1.19
N ILE A 163 -5.32 -4.85 2.17
CA ILE A 163 -5.03 -3.43 2.36
C ILE A 163 -3.56 -3.13 2.09
N GLY A 164 -2.66 -3.60 2.96
CA GLY A 164 -1.25 -3.23 2.88
C GLY A 164 -0.32 -3.99 3.83
N PRO A 165 0.99 -4.02 3.55
CA PRO A 165 1.97 -4.73 4.35
C PRO A 165 2.25 -3.99 5.67
N ARG A 166 2.76 -4.71 6.68
CA ARG A 166 3.16 -4.09 7.97
C ARG A 166 4.35 -3.14 7.81
N ASN A 167 5.44 -3.64 7.23
CA ASN A 167 6.70 -2.92 7.08
C ASN A 167 7.20 -3.18 5.68
N SER A 168 7.40 -2.13 4.91
CA SER A 168 7.78 -2.26 3.51
C SER A 168 8.42 -0.99 3.00
N THR A 169 9.04 -1.09 1.83
CA THR A 169 9.54 0.06 1.11
C THR A 169 9.27 -0.09 -0.37
N PHE A 170 9.14 1.04 -1.06
CA PHE A 170 9.14 1.12 -2.50
C PHE A 170 9.83 2.39 -2.95
N THR A 171 10.28 2.40 -4.20
CA THR A 171 10.86 3.57 -4.82
C THR A 171 9.94 4.06 -5.93
N LEU A 172 9.82 5.37 -6.07
CA LEU A 172 9.24 6.00 -7.24
C LEU A 172 10.09 7.20 -7.65
N GLY A 173 10.59 7.19 -8.87
CA GLY A 173 11.66 8.10 -9.28
C GLY A 173 12.92 7.88 -8.44
N ASN A 174 13.43 8.94 -7.82
CA ASN A 174 14.54 8.90 -6.89
C ASN A 174 14.11 9.04 -5.42
N ILE A 175 12.83 8.82 -5.10
CA ILE A 175 12.33 8.89 -3.72
C ILE A 175 12.03 7.48 -3.23
N GLN A 176 12.56 7.12 -2.07
CA GLN A 176 12.21 5.87 -1.40
C GLN A 176 11.19 6.13 -0.29
N PHE A 177 10.05 5.46 -0.40
CA PHE A 177 8.94 5.49 0.55
C PHE A 177 9.09 4.34 1.53
N ILE A 178 8.88 4.62 2.82
CA ILE A 178 9.12 3.69 3.91
C ILE A 178 7.86 3.62 4.76
N ASN A 179 7.19 2.48 4.69
CA ASN A 179 6.04 2.15 5.53
C ASN A 179 6.52 1.49 6.82
N LEU A 180 6.17 2.08 7.97
CA LEU A 180 6.45 1.50 9.28
C LEU A 180 5.17 1.19 10.04
N ASP A 181 5.05 -0.04 10.51
CA ASP A 181 4.02 -0.46 11.45
C ASP A 181 4.31 0.16 12.82
N THR A 182 3.51 1.14 13.19
CA THR A 182 3.56 1.80 14.50
C THR A 182 2.28 1.58 15.28
N ALA A 183 1.49 0.56 14.93
CA ALA A 183 0.22 0.26 15.60
C ALA A 183 0.40 -0.13 17.08
N VAL A 184 1.63 -0.49 17.47
CA VAL A 184 2.04 -0.75 18.86
C VAL A 184 2.97 0.34 19.38
N ASP A 185 2.81 0.75 20.65
CA ASP A 185 3.48 1.89 21.33
C ASP A 185 5.01 1.79 21.49
N HIS A 186 5.65 0.78 20.89
CA HIS A 186 7.09 0.60 20.99
C HIS A 186 7.70 0.39 19.62
N LEU A 187 8.75 1.16 19.29
CA LEU A 187 9.62 0.96 18.13
C LEU A 187 11.02 0.45 18.55
N PRO A 188 11.23 -0.87 18.70
CA PRO A 188 12.56 -1.42 18.93
C PRO A 188 13.37 -1.38 17.62
N VAL A 189 14.11 -0.30 17.39
CA VAL A 189 14.91 -0.09 16.17
C VAL A 189 15.97 -1.19 15.94
N SER A 190 16.39 -1.88 17.00
CA SER A 190 17.40 -2.95 16.94
C SER A 190 16.83 -4.37 16.76
N ALA A 191 15.50 -4.55 16.74
CA ALA A 191 14.90 -5.89 16.77
C ALA A 191 13.60 -6.01 15.95
N GLY A 192 13.23 -7.26 15.64
CA GLY A 192 12.01 -7.59 14.90
C GLY A 192 12.03 -7.12 13.44
N LYS A 193 10.92 -7.35 12.73
CA LYS A 193 10.80 -7.03 11.29
C LYS A 193 11.00 -5.54 10.97
N ARG A 194 10.69 -4.65 11.93
CA ARG A 194 10.89 -3.20 11.84
C ARG A 194 12.36 -2.81 11.89
N GLY A 195 13.07 -3.25 12.92
CA GLY A 195 14.50 -3.01 13.03
C GLY A 195 15.27 -3.61 11.86
N GLN A 196 14.89 -4.81 11.42
CA GLN A 196 15.43 -5.43 10.21
C GLN A 196 15.23 -4.53 8.99
N LEU A 197 14.02 -4.02 8.72
CA LEU A 197 13.81 -3.10 7.60
C LEU A 197 14.72 -1.87 7.70
N LEU A 198 14.73 -1.19 8.85
CA LEU A 198 15.52 0.04 9.05
C LEU A 198 17.04 -0.20 8.89
N GLN A 199 17.56 -1.36 9.28
CA GLN A 199 18.97 -1.71 9.10
C GLN A 199 19.36 -1.92 7.62
N HIS A 200 18.41 -2.26 6.75
CA HIS A 200 18.64 -2.40 5.31
C HIS A 200 18.50 -1.07 4.55
N ILE A 201 17.98 -0.02 5.19
CA ILE A 201 17.87 1.31 4.57
C ILE A 201 19.22 2.00 4.70
N GLN A 202 19.85 2.26 3.55
CA GLN A 202 21.11 2.98 3.52
C GLN A 202 20.89 4.44 3.96
N PRO A 203 21.84 5.08 4.68
CA PRO A 203 21.77 6.52 4.88
C PRO A 203 21.74 7.29 3.55
N LEU A 204 20.97 8.38 3.46
CA LEU A 204 20.90 9.22 2.23
C LEU A 204 22.29 9.67 1.78
N ALA A 205 23.17 10.04 2.73
CA ALA A 205 24.54 10.46 2.44
C ALA A 205 25.38 9.39 1.71
N THR A 206 24.96 8.13 1.74
CA THR A 206 25.67 6.99 1.14
C THR A 206 24.85 6.27 0.07
N ASN A 207 23.66 6.77 -0.28
CA ASN A 207 22.76 6.15 -1.25
C ASN A 207 22.65 7.02 -2.52
N PRO A 208 23.44 6.76 -3.58
CA PRO A 208 23.47 7.61 -4.77
C PRO A 208 22.21 7.52 -5.64
N ASP A 209 21.42 6.46 -5.48
CA ASP A 209 20.22 6.20 -6.30
C ASP A 209 18.95 6.83 -5.72
N VAL A 210 19.01 7.30 -4.47
CA VAL A 210 17.87 7.91 -3.75
C VAL A 210 18.20 9.34 -3.35
N GLY A 211 17.41 10.28 -3.83
CA GLY A 211 17.49 11.70 -3.49
C GLY A 211 16.80 12.06 -2.18
N ASP A 212 15.78 11.30 -1.75
CA ASP A 212 15.07 11.57 -0.49
C ASP A 212 14.28 10.36 0.04
N TYR A 213 13.92 10.44 1.33
CA TYR A 213 13.07 9.48 2.03
C TYR A 213 11.74 10.09 2.46
N VAL A 214 10.65 9.37 2.18
CA VAL A 214 9.33 9.65 2.74
C VAL A 214 8.94 8.52 3.66
N VAL A 215 8.95 8.78 4.97
CA VAL A 215 8.50 7.81 5.98
C VAL A 215 7.04 8.08 6.30
N PHE A 216 6.20 7.04 6.21
CA PHE A 216 4.80 7.10 6.59
C PHE A 216 4.46 5.97 7.56
N ALA A 217 3.68 6.33 8.57
CA ALA A 217 3.29 5.49 9.68
C ALA A 217 2.01 6.05 10.29
N HIS A 218 1.30 5.24 11.08
CA HIS A 218 0.10 5.70 11.76
C HIS A 218 0.43 6.62 12.94
N ARG A 219 1.27 6.15 13.87
CA ARG A 219 1.71 6.91 15.03
C ARG A 219 2.98 7.67 14.66
N PRO A 220 3.06 8.97 14.99
CA PRO A 220 4.28 9.74 14.78
C PRO A 220 5.47 9.10 15.49
N ILE A 221 6.60 8.98 14.78
CA ILE A 221 7.86 8.46 15.34
C ILE A 221 8.37 9.38 16.46
N THR A 222 8.04 10.66 16.39
CA THR A 222 8.32 11.65 17.43
C THR A 222 7.04 12.42 17.71
N ASP A 223 6.63 12.48 18.97
CA ASP A 223 5.56 13.38 19.40
C ASP A 223 6.13 14.79 19.61
N PRO A 224 5.79 15.77 18.75
CA PRO A 224 6.30 17.13 18.87
C PRO A 224 5.73 17.88 20.07
N ARG A 225 4.69 17.35 20.73
CA ARG A 225 4.12 17.96 21.92
C ARG A 225 5.10 17.92 23.10
N PRO A 226 5.06 18.93 23.99
CA PRO A 226 5.81 18.90 25.25
C PRO A 226 5.54 17.62 26.04
N VAL A 227 6.57 17.02 26.65
CA VAL A 227 6.47 15.74 27.40
C VAL A 227 5.32 15.74 28.41
N LYS A 228 5.07 16.88 29.07
CA LYS A 228 4.00 17.04 30.09
C LYS A 228 2.57 17.04 29.52
N THR A 229 2.42 17.26 28.22
CA THR A 229 1.14 17.30 27.51
C THR A 229 1.02 16.17 26.48
N ARG A 230 1.98 15.23 26.48
CA ARG A 230 1.86 14.02 25.68
C ARG A 230 0.80 13.15 26.35
N PRO A 231 -0.26 12.77 25.63
CA PRO A 231 -1.19 11.76 26.12
C PRO A 231 -0.40 10.50 26.49
N SER A 232 -0.64 9.97 27.68
CA SER A 232 -0.15 8.65 28.09
C SER A 232 -1.03 7.52 27.55
N ASP A 233 -2.21 7.86 27.03
CA ASP A 233 -3.19 6.95 26.43
C ASP A 233 -3.91 7.62 25.25
N HIS A 234 -4.60 6.79 24.46
CA HIS A 234 -5.30 7.17 23.23
C HIS A 234 -6.68 7.79 23.51
N SER A 235 -6.81 8.59 24.57
CA SER A 235 -8.03 9.36 24.80
C SER A 235 -7.98 10.66 23.99
N VAL A 236 -8.80 10.74 22.95
CA VAL A 236 -9.25 12.05 22.43
C VAL A 236 -10.30 12.56 23.41
N GLU A 237 -9.87 13.23 24.49
CA GLU A 237 -10.82 13.98 25.31
C GLU A 237 -11.37 15.16 24.48
N GLY A 238 -12.69 15.20 24.27
CA GLY A 238 -13.34 16.37 23.66
C GLY A 238 -14.47 16.11 22.66
N LEU A 239 -14.81 14.87 22.32
CA LEU A 239 -16.06 14.57 21.61
C LEU A 239 -17.20 14.40 22.63
N ARG A 240 -17.82 15.52 23.00
CA ARG A 240 -19.17 15.55 23.59
C ARG A 240 -20.17 15.97 22.54
#